data_AF-I9A9D3-F1
#
_entry.id   AF-I9A9D3-F1
#
_cell.length_a   1.000
_cell.length_b   1.000
_cell.length_c   1.000
_cell.angle_alpha   90.00
_cell.angle_beta   90.00
_cell.angle_gamma   90.00
#
_symmetry.space_group_name_H-M   'P 1'
#
loop_
_entity.id
_entity.type
_entity.pdbx_description
1 polymer ?
#
loop_
_entity_poly.entity_id
_entity_poly.type
_entity_poly.pdbx_seq_one_letter_code
_entity_poly.pdbx_strand_id
1 'polypeptide(L)'
;MSRWTFRRDEDQNLEVTSPPLDRNTEAAVLDFLESDVGPYSPDIARYVRRWQRVRAGELDAALGNGTVQEIEGDRVLLESLYEQWESVYFTIAEFEELLDDYAAFLDSRRRPDAEG
;
A
#
# COMPACT_ATOMS: atom_id res chain seq x y z
N MET A 1 17.34 -1.61 -2.03
CA MET A 1 16.07 -2.30 -1.78
C MET A 1 15.45 -2.62 -3.13
N SER A 2 14.67 -3.70 -3.22
CA SER A 2 14.03 -4.09 -4.47
C SER A 2 12.77 -3.28 -4.64
N ARG A 3 12.65 -2.60 -5.77
CA ARG A 3 11.51 -1.73 -6.09
C ARG A 3 10.20 -2.51 -6.14
N TRP A 4 9.13 -1.95 -5.60
CA TRP A 4 7.80 -2.52 -5.73
C TRP A 4 7.30 -2.31 -7.15
N THR A 5 6.77 -3.36 -7.79
CA THR A 5 6.26 -3.28 -9.15
C THR A 5 4.88 -3.86 -9.23
N PHE A 6 3.96 -3.06 -9.75
CA PHE A 6 2.54 -3.39 -9.83
C PHE A 6 2.10 -3.51 -11.29
N ARG A 7 1.14 -4.38 -11.53
CA ARG A 7 0.39 -4.43 -12.78
C ARG A 7 -1.07 -4.72 -12.52
N ARG A 8 -1.89 -4.56 -13.56
CA ARG A 8 -3.25 -5.08 -13.58
C ARG A 8 -3.29 -6.25 -14.56
N ASP A 9 -3.95 -7.33 -14.18
CA ASP A 9 -4.21 -8.44 -15.10
C ASP A 9 -5.31 -8.06 -16.11
N GLU A 10 -5.72 -9.04 -16.93
CA GLU A 10 -6.78 -8.86 -17.94
C GLU A 10 -8.14 -8.49 -17.30
N ASP A 11 -8.38 -8.99 -16.09
CA ASP A 11 -9.61 -8.76 -15.30
C ASP A 11 -9.54 -7.49 -14.44
N GLN A 12 -8.47 -6.69 -14.57
CA GLN A 12 -8.20 -5.49 -13.78
C GLN A 12 -7.93 -5.76 -12.28
N ASN A 13 -7.55 -6.97 -11.90
CA ASN A 13 -7.06 -7.25 -10.55
C ASN A 13 -5.63 -6.72 -10.39
N LEU A 14 -5.33 -6.13 -9.23
CA LEU A 14 -3.98 -5.69 -8.90
C LEU A 14 -3.09 -6.90 -8.63
N GLU A 15 -1.87 -6.88 -9.17
CA GLU A 15 -0.84 -7.87 -8.88
C GLU A 15 0.47 -7.19 -8.44
N VAL A 16 1.18 -7.82 -7.50
CA VAL A 16 2.54 -7.45 -7.10
C VAL A 16 3.53 -8.38 -7.80
N THR A 17 4.37 -7.83 -8.67
CA THR A 17 5.33 -8.62 -9.49
C THR A 17 6.75 -8.58 -8.94
N SER A 18 7.05 -7.61 -8.08
CA SER A 18 8.31 -7.47 -7.36
C SER A 18 8.05 -6.63 -6.09
N PRO A 19 8.74 -6.90 -4.98
CA PRO A 19 9.61 -8.07 -4.75
C PRO A 19 8.83 -9.40 -4.71
N PRO A 20 9.49 -10.56 -4.77
CA PRO A 20 8.82 -11.83 -4.48
C PRO A 20 8.42 -11.86 -3.01
N LEU A 21 7.15 -12.10 -2.74
CA LEU A 21 6.56 -12.15 -1.41
C LEU A 21 6.11 -13.57 -1.09
N ASP A 22 6.02 -13.89 0.20
CA ASP A 22 5.22 -15.03 0.61
C ASP A 22 3.71 -14.72 0.43
N ARG A 23 2.90 -15.77 0.43
CA ARG A 23 1.45 -15.67 0.16
C ARG A 23 0.71 -14.78 1.16
N ASN A 24 1.15 -14.75 2.42
CA ASN A 24 0.50 -13.95 3.46
C ASN A 24 0.79 -12.46 3.25
N THR A 25 2.06 -12.13 3.03
CA THR A 25 2.51 -10.76 2.76
C THR A 25 1.89 -10.21 1.47
N GLU A 26 1.79 -11.02 0.41
CA GLU A 26 1.12 -10.63 -0.83
C GLU A 26 -0.36 -10.32 -0.61
N ALA A 27 -1.09 -11.20 0.10
CA ALA A 27 -2.49 -10.97 0.43
C ALA A 27 -2.70 -9.69 1.24
N ALA A 28 -1.85 -9.45 2.23
CA ALA A 28 -1.91 -8.24 3.06
C ALA A 28 -1.69 -6.96 2.25
N VAL A 29 -0.67 -6.95 1.37
CA VAL A 29 -0.37 -5.79 0.52
C VAL A 29 -1.51 -5.53 -0.47
N LEU A 30 -2.04 -6.57 -1.12
CA LEU A 30 -3.13 -6.39 -2.09
C LEU A 30 -4.41 -5.88 -1.42
N ASP A 31 -4.80 -6.47 -0.29
CA ASP A 31 -5.96 -6.00 0.48
C ASP A 31 -5.77 -4.56 0.96
N PHE A 32 -4.62 -4.23 1.55
CA PHE A 32 -4.30 -2.87 1.96
C PHE A 32 -4.39 -1.86 0.80
N LEU A 33 -3.75 -2.15 -0.34
CA LEU A 33 -3.71 -1.22 -1.47
C LEU A 33 -5.09 -1.03 -2.12
N GLU A 34 -5.90 -2.08 -2.23
CA GLU A 34 -7.24 -1.99 -2.84
C GLU A 34 -8.29 -1.43 -1.87
N SER A 35 -8.30 -1.90 -0.63
CA SER A 35 -9.33 -1.58 0.37
C SER A 35 -9.12 -0.24 1.06
N ASP A 36 -7.86 0.14 1.32
CA ASP A 36 -7.52 1.28 2.18
C ASP A 36 -6.92 2.45 1.41
N VAL A 37 -5.96 2.15 0.53
CA VAL A 37 -5.30 3.17 -0.29
C VAL A 37 -6.18 3.55 -1.47
N GLY A 38 -6.77 2.56 -2.14
CA GLY A 38 -7.65 2.72 -3.29
C GLY A 38 -6.92 2.81 -4.63
N PRO A 39 -7.65 2.64 -5.76
CA PRO A 39 -7.08 2.46 -7.08
C PRO A 39 -6.85 3.76 -7.87
N TYR A 40 -7.02 4.94 -7.26
CA TYR A 40 -6.92 6.23 -7.96
C TYR A 40 -5.93 7.19 -7.27
N SER A 41 -5.21 8.01 -8.06
CA SER A 41 -4.24 8.97 -7.53
C SER A 41 -4.77 9.89 -6.40
N PRO A 42 -6.03 10.37 -6.41
CA PRO A 42 -6.56 11.16 -5.30
C PRO A 42 -6.68 10.37 -3.99
N ASP A 43 -6.91 9.06 -4.06
CA ASP A 43 -7.09 8.21 -2.88
C ASP A 43 -5.75 7.95 -2.19
N ILE A 44 -4.71 7.62 -2.94
CA ILE A 44 -3.36 7.48 -2.37
C ILE A 44 -2.85 8.79 -1.78
N ALA A 45 -3.09 9.93 -2.42
CA ALA A 45 -2.71 11.22 -1.86
C ALA A 45 -3.45 11.51 -0.53
N ARG A 46 -4.70 11.07 -0.40
CA ARG A 46 -5.46 11.16 0.86
C ARG A 46 -4.88 10.23 1.92
N TYR A 47 -4.55 9.00 1.54
CA TYR A 47 -3.92 8.02 2.43
C TYR A 47 -2.57 8.51 2.95
N VAL A 48 -1.67 8.94 2.06
CA VAL A 48 -0.33 9.46 2.43
C VAL A 48 -0.44 10.62 3.42
N ARG A 49 -1.38 11.56 3.23
CA ARG A 49 -1.60 12.64 4.21
C ARG A 49 -2.02 12.12 5.58
N ARG A 50 -2.81 11.04 5.64
CA ARG A 50 -3.18 10.40 6.91
C ARG A 50 -1.98 9.70 7.53
N TRP A 51 -1.20 8.97 6.74
CA TRP A 51 0.03 8.31 7.18
C TRP A 51 1.03 9.30 7.79
N GLN A 52 1.21 10.47 7.18
CA GLN A 52 2.09 11.51 7.71
C GLN A 52 1.67 12.02 9.11
N ARG A 53 0.37 12.01 9.42
CA ARG A 53 -0.13 12.34 10.76
C ARG A 53 0.20 11.25 11.78
N VAL A 54 0.18 9.98 11.38
CA VAL A 54 0.67 8.87 12.21
C VAL A 54 2.17 9.00 12.46
N ARG A 55 2.95 9.29 11.41
CA ARG A 55 4.41 9.53 11.51
C ARG A 55 4.76 10.68 12.45
N ALA A 56 3.93 11.71 12.48
CA ALA A 56 4.09 12.86 13.39
C ALA A 56 3.60 12.58 14.83
N GLY A 57 3.00 11.42 15.10
CA GLY A 57 2.41 11.08 16.40
C GLY A 57 1.10 11.81 16.70
N GLU A 58 0.44 12.39 15.68
CA GLU A 58 -0.88 13.01 15.83
C GLU A 58 -2.03 11.99 15.85
N LEU A 59 -1.77 10.80 15.29
CA LEU A 59 -2.70 9.68 15.23
C LEU A 59 -1.96 8.42 15.67
N ASP A 60 -2.63 7.57 16.43
CA ASP A 60 -2.06 6.27 16.86
C ASP A 60 -1.91 5.31 15.67
N ALA A 61 -2.86 5.36 14.73
CA ALA A 61 -2.93 4.48 13.57
C ALA A 61 -3.52 5.16 12.32
N ALA A 62 -3.16 4.66 11.14
CA ALA A 62 -3.95 4.86 9.94
C ALA A 62 -4.99 3.73 9.87
N LEU A 63 -6.26 4.10 10.03
CA LEU A 63 -7.38 3.17 9.91
C LEU A 63 -7.89 3.22 8.47
N GLY A 64 -7.77 2.09 7.78
CA GLY A 64 -8.39 1.82 6.50
C GLY A 64 -9.79 1.22 6.63
N ASN A 65 -10.33 0.72 5.51
CA ASN A 65 -11.58 -0.03 5.48
C ASN A 65 -11.37 -1.53 5.79
N GLY A 66 -10.21 -2.08 5.43
CA GLY A 66 -9.87 -3.49 5.62
C GLY A 66 -8.74 -3.72 6.60
N THR A 67 -7.85 -2.74 6.80
CA THR A 67 -6.62 -2.95 7.57
C THR A 67 -6.28 -1.77 8.49
N VAL A 68 -5.50 -2.05 9.53
CA VAL A 68 -4.93 -1.08 10.47
C VAL A 68 -3.43 -0.97 10.23
N GLN A 69 -2.91 0.26 10.16
CA GLN A 69 -1.48 0.53 10.06
C GLN A 69 -0.97 1.30 11.26
N GLU A 70 -0.11 0.66 12.04
CA GLU A 70 0.41 1.17 13.31
C GLU A 70 1.94 1.20 13.30
N ILE A 71 2.53 2.14 14.03
CA ILE A 71 3.98 2.18 14.21
C ILE A 71 4.33 1.43 15.49
N GLU A 72 5.04 0.31 15.35
CA GLU A 72 5.60 -0.45 16.45
C GLU A 72 7.14 -0.35 16.44
N GLY A 73 7.67 0.55 17.27
CA GLY A 73 9.10 0.82 17.30
C GLY A 73 9.60 1.44 15.99
N ASP A 74 10.41 0.70 15.23
CA ASP A 74 10.96 1.09 13.92
C ASP A 74 10.21 0.45 12.74
N ARG A 75 9.07 -0.19 13.00
CA ARG A 75 8.29 -0.94 12.02
C ARG A 75 6.87 -0.42 11.89
N VAL A 76 6.26 -0.75 10.75
CA VAL A 76 4.84 -0.60 10.49
C VAL A 76 4.22 -1.97 10.59
N LEU A 77 3.29 -2.13 11.53
CA LEU A 77 2.37 -3.25 11.58
C LEU A 77 1.24 -2.99 10.59
N LEU A 78 1.01 -3.96 9.71
CA LEU A 78 -0.19 -4.08 8.89
C LEU A 78 -1.03 -5.20 9.53
N GLU A 79 -2.24 -4.90 9.99
CA GLU A 79 -3.16 -5.88 10.60
C GLU A 79 -4.51 -5.93 9.87
N SER A 80 -5.00 -7.14 9.58
CA SER A 80 -6.32 -7.36 8.98
C SER A 80 -7.44 -7.15 10.01
N LEU A 81 -8.40 -6.28 9.72
CA LEU A 81 -9.59 -6.11 10.57
C LEU A 81 -10.55 -7.30 10.51
N TYR A 82 -10.39 -8.18 9.52
CA TYR A 82 -11.27 -9.31 9.26
C TYR A 82 -10.56 -10.67 9.33
N GLU A 83 -9.35 -10.70 9.92
CA GLU A 83 -8.54 -11.92 10.12
C GLU A 83 -8.33 -12.74 8.81
N GLN A 84 -8.24 -12.07 7.66
CA GLN A 84 -8.09 -12.72 6.36
C GLN A 84 -6.66 -13.19 6.08
N TRP A 85 -5.69 -12.58 6.76
CA TRP A 85 -4.26 -12.82 6.66
C TRP A 85 -3.61 -12.45 8.02
N GLU A 86 -2.44 -13.01 8.30
CA GLU A 86 -1.69 -12.80 9.56
C GLU A 86 -0.90 -11.49 9.56
N SER A 87 -0.77 -10.83 10.71
CA SER A 87 -0.02 -9.58 10.88
C SER A 87 1.31 -9.53 10.12
N VAL A 88 1.49 -8.50 9.30
CA VAL A 88 2.70 -8.30 8.49
C VAL A 88 3.44 -7.07 8.99
N TYR A 89 4.77 -7.14 9.01
CA TYR A 89 5.62 -6.05 9.45
C TYR A 89 6.52 -5.59 8.33
N PHE A 90 6.59 -4.28 8.14
CA PHE A 90 7.54 -3.61 7.27
C PHE A 90 8.43 -2.71 8.11
N THR A 91 9.67 -2.47 7.69
CA THR A 91 10.34 -1.26 8.17
C THR A 91 9.58 -0.04 7.68
N ILE A 92 9.67 1.07 8.41
CA ILE A 92 9.07 2.34 7.98
C ILE A 92 9.51 2.72 6.56
N ALA A 93 10.78 2.50 6.23
CA ALA A 93 11.33 2.80 4.91
C ALA A 93 10.71 1.92 3.82
N GLU A 94 10.55 0.61 4.05
CA GLU A 94 9.91 -0.30 3.08
C GLU A 94 8.43 0.03 2.87
N PHE A 95 7.73 0.43 3.94
CA PHE A 95 6.33 0.83 3.86
C PHE A 95 6.15 2.16 3.09
N GLU A 96 7.03 3.13 3.32
CA GLU A 96 7.02 4.38 2.55
C GLU A 96 7.41 4.14 1.07
N GLU A 97 8.36 3.25 0.80
CA GLU A 97 8.73 2.82 -0.57
C GLU A 97 7.55 2.16 -1.29
N LEU A 98 6.79 1.28 -0.61
CA LEU A 98 5.57 0.66 -1.14
C LEU A 98 4.55 1.73 -1.59
N LEU A 99 4.31 2.75 -0.77
CA LEU A 99 3.37 3.83 -1.08
C LEU A 99 3.84 4.68 -2.26
N ASP A 100 5.13 5.04 -2.28
CA ASP A 100 5.70 5.86 -3.36
C ASP A 100 5.67 5.13 -4.71
N ASP A 101 6.02 3.84 -4.74
CA ASP A 101 5.96 3.03 -5.96
C ASP A 101 4.52 2.78 -6.42
N TYR A 102 3.57 2.61 -5.49
CA TYR A 102 2.17 2.49 -5.85
C TYR A 102 1.61 3.82 -6.40
N ALA A 103 2.03 4.96 -5.85
CA ALA A 103 1.68 6.28 -6.39
C ALA A 103 2.16 6.44 -7.84
N ALA A 104 3.42 6.07 -8.10
CA ALA A 104 4.01 6.11 -9.43
C ALA A 104 3.26 5.19 -10.42
N PHE A 105 2.87 4.00 -9.96
CA PHE A 105 2.03 3.09 -10.75
C PHE A 105 0.69 3.74 -11.13
N LEU A 106 -0.04 4.31 -10.16
CA LEU A 106 -1.33 4.98 -10.41
C LEU A 106 -1.20 6.19 -11.35
N ASP A 107 -0.13 6.97 -11.22
CA ASP A 107 0.10 8.13 -12.09
C ASP A 107 0.51 7.73 -13.51
N SER A 108 1.24 6.63 -13.70
CA SER A 108 1.55 6.11 -15.04
C SER A 108 0.27 5.73 -15.81
N ARG A 109 -0.76 5.23 -15.11
CA ARG A 109 -2.07 4.89 -15.69
C ARG A 109 -2.89 6.10 -16.13
N ARG A 110 -2.57 7.31 -15.68
CA ARG A 110 -3.20 8.56 -16.16
C ARG A 110 -2.62 9.07 -17.48
N ARG A 111 -1.50 8.52 -17.95
CA ARG A 111 -0.86 8.88 -19.22
C ARG A 111 -1.11 7.92 -20.41
N PRO A 112 -2.30 7.34 -20.67
CA PRO A 112 -2.49 6.56 -21.90
C PRO A 112 -2.46 7.41 -23.19
N ASP A 113 -2.65 8.75 -23.13
CA ASP A 113 -2.87 9.58 -24.34
C ASP A 113 -1.89 10.77 -24.47
N ALA A 114 -0.60 10.60 -24.14
CA ALA A 114 0.41 11.66 -24.35
C ALA A 114 1.45 11.35 -25.43
N GLU A 115 1.37 10.19 -26.09
CA GLU A 115 2.24 9.85 -27.24
C GLU A 115 1.46 9.05 -28.28
N GLY A 116 1.22 9.65 -29.46
CA GLY A 116 0.97 8.92 -30.73
C GLY A 116 -0.33 9.24 -31.45
#